data_AF-A0A256K6S0-F1
#
_entry.id   AF-A0A256K6S0-F1
#
_cell.length_a   1.000
_cell.length_b   1.000
_cell.length_c   1.000
_cell.angle_alpha   90.00
_cell.angle_beta   90.00
_cell.angle_gamma   90.00
#
_symmetry.space_group_name_H-M   'P 1'
#
loop_
_entity.id
_entity.type
_entity.pdbx_description
1 polymer ?
#
loop_
_entity_poly.entity_id
_entity_poly.type
_entity_poly.pdbx_seq_one_letter_code
_entity_poly.pdbx_strand_id
1 'polypeptide(L)'
;MSDADAPSEPAAGDALDDGERDVDDTRVEVVRATGHEHVSAEHASTFELTTDDWLTPAGDCIVGVEADRTPRDFSAEFREACRDADATIEATLVVDAGDETFEQTITGRGDPDLALLDDRSMVGRTSDYTDDERTILVDGDGAAADLDRDLVATLADGADLTLRLEVEPAE
;
A
#
# COMPACT_ATOMS: atom_id res chain seq x y z
N MET A 1 6.42 -72.27 18.80
CA MET A 1 5.57 -71.57 17.82
C MET A 1 4.86 -70.47 18.57
N SER A 2 4.94 -69.25 18.03
CA SER A 2 4.43 -67.97 18.57
C SER A 2 5.11 -67.46 19.85
N ASP A 3 5.59 -66.23 20.00
CA ASP A 3 5.85 -65.04 19.16
C ASP A 3 6.87 -64.21 19.99
N ALA A 4 8.04 -63.83 19.47
CA ALA A 4 8.43 -62.48 19.00
C ALA A 4 8.06 -61.29 19.92
N ASP A 5 8.80 -60.19 20.06
CA ASP A 5 10.21 -59.81 19.96
C ASP A 5 10.23 -58.31 20.39
N ALA A 6 10.99 -57.99 21.44
CA ALA A 6 11.73 -56.74 21.66
C ALA A 6 10.97 -55.36 21.62
N PRO A 7 11.65 -54.20 21.88
CA PRO A 7 11.16 -53.18 22.82
C PRO A 7 10.93 -51.79 22.17
N SER A 8 10.56 -50.84 23.02
CA SER A 8 10.25 -49.44 22.73
C SER A 8 11.40 -48.63 22.11
N GLU A 9 11.07 -47.78 21.12
CA GLU A 9 11.93 -46.74 20.53
C GLU A 9 11.11 -45.46 20.16
N PRO A 10 11.76 -44.32 19.86
CA PRO A 10 11.40 -42.98 20.37
C PRO A 10 10.84 -41.97 19.33
N ALA A 11 10.86 -40.69 19.72
CA ALA A 11 10.27 -39.47 19.18
C ALA A 11 10.50 -39.06 17.71
N ALA A 12 9.50 -38.41 17.13
CA ALA A 12 9.51 -37.26 16.21
C ALA A 12 8.04 -36.76 16.16
N GLY A 13 7.66 -35.53 16.45
CA GLY A 13 8.14 -34.30 15.83
C GLY A 13 7.10 -33.87 14.80
N ASP A 14 5.98 -33.28 15.24
CA ASP A 14 5.03 -32.60 14.37
C ASP A 14 4.63 -31.30 15.07
N ALA A 15 5.48 -30.29 14.91
CA ALA A 15 5.12 -28.90 15.15
C ALA A 15 4.58 -28.39 13.81
N LEU A 16 3.27 -28.43 13.67
CA LEU A 16 2.53 -27.62 12.71
C LEU A 16 1.45 -26.91 13.52
N ASP A 17 1.87 -25.83 14.18
CA ASP A 17 0.97 -24.76 14.58
C ASP A 17 1.03 -23.71 13.45
N ASP A 18 0.47 -24.11 12.32
CA ASP A 18 0.17 -23.23 11.20
C ASP A 18 -1.27 -22.73 11.41
N GLY A 19 -1.43 -21.44 11.67
CA GLY A 19 -2.71 -20.78 11.44
C GLY A 19 -3.25 -19.89 12.54
N GLU A 20 -2.45 -18.96 13.05
CA GLU A 20 -2.96 -17.61 13.32
C GLU A 20 -2.30 -16.68 12.29
N ARG A 21 -2.71 -16.81 11.02
CA ARG A 21 -2.61 -15.67 10.11
C ARG A 21 -3.90 -14.90 10.33
N ASP A 22 -3.76 -13.74 10.95
CA ASP A 22 -4.80 -12.76 11.15
C ASP A 22 -5.68 -12.68 9.89
N VAL A 23 -6.97 -12.91 10.06
CA VAL A 23 -7.99 -12.77 9.00
C VAL A 23 -8.18 -11.29 8.63
N ASP A 24 -7.39 -10.39 9.25
CA ASP A 24 -7.29 -8.95 9.05
C ASP A 24 -6.29 -8.57 7.93
N ASP A 25 -5.33 -9.44 7.58
CA ASP A 25 -4.22 -9.10 6.66
C ASP A 25 -4.63 -9.02 5.17
N THR A 26 -5.77 -9.57 4.76
CA THR A 26 -6.18 -9.62 3.34
C THR A 26 -6.84 -8.34 2.82
N ARG A 27 -7.15 -7.39 3.71
CA ARG A 27 -7.66 -6.06 3.36
C ARG A 27 -6.62 -4.95 3.53
N VAL A 28 -5.37 -5.35 3.72
CA VAL A 28 -4.25 -4.44 3.87
C VAL A 28 -3.23 -4.73 2.77
N GLU A 29 -2.78 -3.68 2.09
CA GLU A 29 -1.66 -3.76 1.16
C GLU A 29 -0.58 -2.80 1.60
N VAL A 30 0.67 -3.27 1.58
CA VAL A 30 1.83 -2.46 1.90
C VAL A 30 2.71 -2.35 0.67
N VAL A 31 3.04 -1.11 0.30
CA VAL A 31 3.91 -0.75 -0.81
C VAL A 31 5.10 0.00 -0.26
N ARG A 32 6.30 -0.42 -0.64
CA ARG A 32 7.55 0.24 -0.28
C ARG A 32 8.08 0.97 -1.50
N ALA A 33 8.48 2.21 -1.29
CA ALA A 33 9.04 3.09 -2.31
C ALA A 33 10.16 3.92 -1.68
N THR A 34 10.82 4.73 -2.49
CA THR A 34 11.86 5.65 -2.04
C THR A 34 11.53 7.05 -2.53
N GLY A 35 11.89 8.06 -1.75
CA GLY A 35 11.85 9.45 -2.18
C GLY A 35 12.80 9.75 -3.34
N HIS A 36 12.77 10.97 -3.87
CA HIS A 36 13.62 11.39 -4.97
C HIS A 36 13.85 12.91 -4.93
N GLU A 37 15.00 13.40 -5.40
CA GLU A 37 15.37 14.84 -5.44
C GLU A 37 14.39 15.77 -6.18
N HIS A 38 13.39 15.22 -6.86
CA HIS A 38 12.38 15.95 -7.63
C HIS A 38 10.97 15.81 -7.03
N VAL A 39 10.82 15.18 -5.86
CA VAL A 39 9.56 15.15 -5.13
C VAL A 39 9.25 16.57 -4.66
N SER A 40 8.24 17.19 -5.27
CA SER A 40 7.74 18.51 -4.83
C SER A 40 6.40 18.44 -4.11
N ALA A 41 5.60 17.41 -4.40
CA ALA A 41 4.28 17.18 -3.82
C ALA A 41 3.40 18.45 -3.83
N GLU A 42 3.22 19.01 -5.03
CA GLU A 42 2.47 20.25 -5.25
C GLU A 42 1.13 20.02 -5.96
N HIS A 43 0.87 18.80 -6.43
CA HIS A 43 -0.37 18.52 -7.15
C HIS A 43 -1.58 18.59 -6.22
N ALA A 44 -2.56 19.40 -6.59
CA ALA A 44 -3.69 19.77 -5.73
C ALA A 44 -4.84 18.75 -5.71
N SER A 45 -4.73 17.63 -6.44
CA SER A 45 -5.83 16.68 -6.55
C SER A 45 -5.41 15.22 -6.61
N THR A 46 -4.11 14.94 -6.58
CA THR A 46 -3.60 13.57 -6.60
C THR A 46 -2.32 13.43 -5.80
N PHE A 47 -2.04 12.22 -5.35
CA PHE A 47 -0.71 11.74 -4.98
C PHE A 47 -0.43 10.43 -5.73
N GLU A 48 0.84 10.15 -6.04
CA GLU A 48 1.24 9.01 -6.86
C GLU A 48 2.52 8.34 -6.33
N LEU A 49 2.54 7.00 -6.39
CA LEU A 49 3.76 6.20 -6.30
C LEU A 49 3.96 5.46 -7.63
N THR A 50 5.22 5.30 -8.06
CA THR A 50 5.58 4.63 -9.32
C THR A 50 6.71 3.62 -9.11
N THR A 51 6.73 2.55 -9.92
CA THR A 51 7.84 1.59 -10.02
C THR A 51 9.02 2.13 -10.82
N ASP A 52 8.86 3.25 -11.53
CA ASP A 52 9.98 3.89 -12.23
C ASP A 52 11.09 4.28 -11.24
N ASP A 53 12.34 4.18 -11.65
CA ASP A 53 13.51 4.62 -10.88
C ASP A 53 13.86 6.10 -11.07
N TRP A 54 12.97 6.86 -11.73
CA TRP A 54 13.23 8.24 -12.10
C TRP A 54 11.99 9.12 -11.91
N LEU A 55 12.23 10.37 -11.55
CA LEU A 55 11.22 11.42 -11.48
C LEU A 55 11.76 12.68 -12.17
N THR A 56 10.89 13.43 -12.85
CA THR A 56 11.22 14.76 -13.39
C THR A 56 10.56 15.84 -12.55
N PRO A 57 11.07 17.09 -12.56
CA PRO A 57 10.44 18.21 -11.84
C PRO A 57 9.00 18.54 -12.27
N ALA A 58 8.52 17.96 -13.38
CA ALA A 58 7.14 18.13 -13.84
C ALA A 58 6.16 17.12 -13.23
N GLY A 59 6.65 16.09 -12.53
CA GLY A 59 5.83 15.07 -11.87
C GLY A 59 5.46 15.48 -10.44
N ASP A 60 4.73 16.57 -10.28
CA ASP A 60 4.44 17.19 -8.97
C ASP A 60 3.43 16.41 -8.12
N CYS A 61 2.81 15.35 -8.66
CA CYS A 61 1.97 14.41 -7.92
C CYS A 61 2.74 13.22 -7.34
N ILE A 62 3.96 12.92 -7.82
CA ILE A 62 4.71 11.73 -7.41
C ILE A 62 5.42 12.02 -6.09
N VAL A 63 5.20 11.14 -5.11
CA VAL A 63 5.78 11.21 -3.76
C VAL A 63 6.75 10.06 -3.47
N GLY A 64 6.72 9.00 -4.30
CA GLY A 64 7.66 7.89 -4.20
C GLY A 64 7.93 7.23 -5.55
N VAL A 65 9.18 6.83 -5.76
CA VAL A 65 9.70 6.09 -6.90
C VAL A 65 10.16 4.69 -6.45
N GLU A 66 10.57 3.84 -7.39
CA GLU A 66 11.06 2.47 -7.11
C GLU A 66 10.09 1.65 -6.25
N ALA A 67 8.77 1.85 -6.44
CA ALA A 67 7.76 1.08 -5.74
C ALA A 67 7.96 -0.43 -5.97
N ASP A 68 7.90 -1.23 -4.90
CA ASP A 68 8.19 -2.66 -4.95
C ASP A 68 7.06 -3.50 -5.55
N ARG A 69 5.87 -2.91 -5.70
CA ARG A 69 4.68 -3.54 -6.27
C ARG A 69 3.67 -2.52 -6.78
N THR A 70 2.67 -2.98 -7.51
CA THR A 70 1.66 -2.12 -8.16
C THR A 70 0.23 -2.56 -7.80
N PRO A 71 -0.81 -1.80 -8.20
CA PRO A 71 -2.19 -2.21 -7.98
C PRO A 71 -2.52 -3.61 -8.51
N ARG A 72 -1.91 -4.00 -9.64
CA ARG A 72 -2.08 -5.34 -10.23
C ARG A 72 -1.61 -6.47 -9.30
N ASP A 73 -0.64 -6.20 -8.43
CA ASP A 73 -0.08 -7.18 -7.49
C ASP A 73 -0.86 -7.28 -6.17
N PHE A 74 -1.85 -6.41 -5.96
CA PHE A 74 -2.70 -6.45 -4.77
C PHE A 74 -3.57 -7.71 -4.76
N SER A 75 -3.87 -8.20 -3.56
CA SER A 75 -4.72 -9.36 -3.34
C SER A 75 -6.08 -9.17 -4.02
N ALA A 76 -6.68 -10.28 -4.43
CA ALA A 76 -8.01 -10.24 -5.03
C ALA A 76 -9.05 -9.70 -4.03
N GLU A 77 -8.92 -10.06 -2.75
CA GLU A 77 -9.83 -9.62 -1.70
C GLU A 77 -9.77 -8.11 -1.48
N PHE A 78 -8.57 -7.52 -1.37
CA PHE A 78 -8.39 -6.07 -1.30
C PHE A 78 -9.04 -5.37 -2.50
N ARG A 79 -8.75 -5.83 -3.73
CA ARG A 79 -9.30 -5.23 -4.95
C ARG A 79 -10.82 -5.37 -5.04
N GLU A 80 -11.38 -6.49 -4.59
CA GLU A 80 -12.84 -6.66 -4.53
C GLU A 80 -13.47 -5.74 -3.47
N ALA A 81 -12.83 -5.55 -2.32
CA ALA A 81 -13.32 -4.64 -1.28
C ALA A 81 -13.29 -3.17 -1.72
N CYS A 82 -12.26 -2.73 -2.46
CA CYS A 82 -12.19 -1.37 -3.02
C CYS A 82 -13.31 -1.06 -4.04
N ARG A 83 -14.02 -2.06 -4.55
CA ARG A 83 -15.13 -1.88 -5.50
C ARG A 83 -16.48 -1.62 -4.83
N ASP A 84 -16.52 -1.59 -3.52
CA ASP A 84 -17.68 -1.09 -2.81
C ASP A 84 -17.63 0.44 -2.77
N ALA A 85 -18.66 1.10 -3.29
CA ALA A 85 -18.76 2.55 -3.24
C ALA A 85 -18.73 3.03 -1.78
N ASP A 86 -19.34 2.29 -0.85
CA ASP A 86 -19.46 2.73 0.53
C ASP A 86 -18.24 2.30 1.39
N ALA A 87 -17.25 1.61 0.82
CA ALA A 87 -16.00 1.29 1.52
C ALA A 87 -15.14 2.54 1.75
N THR A 88 -14.50 2.60 2.91
CA THR A 88 -13.47 3.59 3.24
C THR A 88 -12.10 3.00 2.93
N ILE A 89 -11.24 3.79 2.28
CA ILE A 89 -9.86 3.42 1.98
C ILE A 89 -8.94 4.41 2.69
N GLU A 90 -8.12 3.92 3.60
CA GLU A 90 -7.09 4.72 4.27
C GLU A 90 -5.72 4.46 3.62
N ALA A 91 -5.06 5.54 3.22
CA ALA A 91 -3.71 5.55 2.67
C ALA A 91 -2.76 6.23 3.67
N THR A 92 -2.05 5.43 4.46
CA THR A 92 -1.07 5.92 5.44
C THR A 92 0.33 5.91 4.83
N LEU A 93 0.90 7.09 4.68
CA LEU A 93 2.27 7.33 4.23
C LEU A 93 3.17 7.42 5.46
N VAL A 94 4.12 6.50 5.59
CA VAL A 94 5.16 6.49 6.63
C VAL A 94 6.50 6.74 5.97
N VAL A 95 7.21 7.79 6.40
CA VAL A 95 8.51 8.18 5.86
C VAL A 95 9.57 8.07 6.95
N ASP A 96 10.56 7.22 6.74
CA ASP A 96 11.63 6.95 7.70
C ASP A 96 12.94 7.63 7.27
N ALA A 97 13.43 8.54 8.12
CA ALA A 97 14.65 9.33 7.91
C ALA A 97 15.76 8.96 8.91
N GLY A 98 15.83 7.69 9.30
CA GLY A 98 16.78 7.19 10.29
C GLY A 98 16.41 7.56 11.73
N ASP A 99 16.65 8.81 12.13
CA ASP A 99 16.39 9.29 13.51
C ASP A 99 14.98 9.89 13.69
N GLU A 100 14.28 10.15 12.59
CA GLU A 100 12.94 10.75 12.54
C GLU A 100 12.02 9.92 11.66
N THR A 101 10.75 9.80 12.06
CA THR A 101 9.69 9.14 11.28
C THR A 101 8.51 10.09 11.17
N PHE A 102 8.03 10.29 9.95
CA PHE A 102 6.81 11.06 9.67
C PHE A 102 5.70 10.12 9.25
N GLU A 103 4.48 10.43 9.67
CA GLU A 103 3.29 9.64 9.32
C GLU A 103 2.14 10.61 8.95
N GLN A 104 1.47 10.32 7.84
CA GLN A 104 0.26 11.03 7.44
C GLN A 104 -0.71 10.09 6.73
N THR A 105 -1.98 10.17 7.09
CA THR A 105 -3.07 9.41 6.44
C THR A 105 -3.88 10.33 5.53
N ILE A 106 -4.19 9.83 4.34
CA ILE A 106 -5.22 10.37 3.44
C ILE A 106 -6.36 9.34 3.41
N THR A 107 -7.58 9.80 3.69
CA THR A 107 -8.77 8.94 3.69
C THR A 107 -9.62 9.26 2.47
N GLY A 108 -9.96 8.22 1.71
CA GLY A 108 -10.90 8.29 0.59
C GLY A 108 -11.90 7.15 0.62
N ARG A 109 -12.56 6.89 -0.51
CA ARG A 109 -13.53 5.82 -0.67
C ARG A 109 -13.18 4.88 -1.82
N GLY A 110 -13.77 3.69 -1.75
CA GLY A 110 -13.86 2.78 -2.88
C GLY A 110 -14.87 3.26 -3.94
N ASP A 111 -14.84 2.60 -5.10
CA ASP A 111 -15.80 2.83 -6.18
C ASP A 111 -15.90 1.57 -7.07
N PRO A 112 -17.11 1.17 -7.52
CA PRO A 112 -17.31 -0.02 -8.36
C PRO A 112 -16.49 -0.04 -9.66
N ASP A 113 -16.08 1.13 -10.17
CA ASP A 113 -15.27 1.26 -11.37
C ASP A 113 -13.75 1.25 -11.09
N LEU A 114 -13.31 1.12 -9.83
CA LEU A 114 -11.88 0.93 -9.52
C LEU A 114 -11.37 -0.42 -10.06
N ALA A 115 -10.53 -0.31 -11.09
CA ALA A 115 -9.93 -1.47 -11.74
C ALA A 115 -8.79 -2.09 -10.92
N LEU A 116 -7.86 -1.24 -10.43
CA LEU A 116 -6.60 -1.63 -9.76
C LEU A 116 -5.81 -2.65 -10.58
N LEU A 117 -5.54 -2.34 -11.86
CA LEU A 117 -4.87 -3.26 -12.80
C LEU A 117 -3.58 -2.72 -13.40
N ASP A 118 -3.21 -1.49 -13.06
CA ASP A 118 -1.96 -0.89 -13.55
C ASP A 118 -0.72 -1.63 -13.00
N ASP A 119 0.28 -1.79 -13.86
CA ASP A 119 1.54 -2.48 -13.57
C ASP A 119 2.75 -1.54 -13.46
N ARG A 120 2.50 -0.26 -13.20
CA ARG A 120 3.56 0.75 -13.10
C ARG A 120 3.35 1.77 -11.98
N SER A 121 2.12 2.26 -11.80
CA SER A 121 1.82 3.38 -10.90
C SER A 121 0.54 3.14 -10.11
N MET A 122 0.42 3.86 -8.99
CA MET A 122 -0.79 3.94 -8.18
C MET A 122 -1.07 5.39 -7.80
N VAL A 123 -2.33 5.81 -7.91
CA VAL A 123 -2.75 7.21 -7.77
C VAL A 123 -3.94 7.31 -6.82
N GLY A 124 -3.78 8.04 -5.72
CA GLY A 124 -4.92 8.50 -4.92
C GLY A 124 -5.46 9.83 -5.44
N ARG A 125 -6.78 10.02 -5.40
CA ARG A 125 -7.46 11.18 -6.01
C ARG A 125 -8.43 11.84 -5.04
N THR A 126 -8.51 13.17 -5.10
CA THR A 126 -9.58 13.93 -4.43
C THR A 126 -10.86 14.05 -5.27
N SER A 127 -10.80 13.64 -6.54
CA SER A 127 -11.94 13.57 -7.47
C SER A 127 -12.52 12.16 -7.56
N ASP A 128 -13.73 12.02 -8.10
CA ASP A 128 -14.41 10.75 -8.43
C ASP A 128 -13.91 10.04 -9.71
N TYR A 129 -12.78 10.43 -10.28
CA TYR A 129 -12.31 9.89 -11.58
C TYR A 129 -11.73 8.47 -11.49
N THR A 130 -12.39 7.51 -12.16
CA THR A 130 -12.07 6.07 -12.11
C THR A 130 -11.69 5.42 -13.45
N ASP A 131 -11.80 6.11 -14.60
CA ASP A 131 -11.41 5.58 -15.93
C ASP A 131 -9.89 5.30 -16.11
N ASP A 132 -9.13 5.27 -15.03
CA ASP A 132 -7.69 5.09 -14.98
C ASP A 132 -7.35 3.90 -14.07
N GLU A 133 -6.66 2.91 -14.62
CA GLU A 133 -6.35 1.64 -13.95
C GLU A 133 -5.40 1.82 -12.74
N ARG A 134 -4.79 3.01 -12.60
CA ARG A 134 -3.90 3.40 -11.50
C ARG A 134 -4.64 3.86 -10.24
N THR A 135 -5.92 4.23 -10.35
CA THR A 135 -6.64 4.84 -9.22
C THR A 135 -6.82 3.83 -8.08
N ILE A 136 -6.34 4.17 -6.89
CA ILE A 136 -6.44 3.32 -5.67
C ILE A 136 -7.46 3.83 -4.65
N LEU A 137 -7.83 5.10 -4.72
CA LEU A 137 -8.93 5.70 -3.94
C LEU A 137 -9.45 6.95 -4.67
N VAL A 138 -10.71 7.27 -4.43
CA VAL A 138 -11.37 8.51 -4.89
C VAL A 138 -11.95 9.29 -3.71
N ASP A 139 -12.38 10.53 -3.95
CA ASP A 139 -12.91 11.46 -2.93
C ASP A 139 -12.00 11.57 -1.68
N GLY A 140 -10.67 11.50 -1.89
CA GLY A 140 -9.69 11.67 -0.83
C GLY A 140 -9.78 13.04 -0.15
N ASP A 141 -9.56 13.06 1.16
CA ASP A 141 -9.52 14.29 1.97
C ASP A 141 -8.22 15.10 1.83
N GLY A 142 -7.25 14.58 1.08
CA GLY A 142 -5.99 15.23 0.77
C GLY A 142 -5.34 14.75 -0.53
N ALA A 143 -4.45 15.58 -1.07
CA ALA A 143 -3.58 15.30 -2.19
C ALA A 143 -2.10 15.49 -1.82
N ALA A 144 -1.19 15.38 -2.79
CA ALA A 144 0.23 15.66 -2.56
C ALA A 144 0.47 17.07 -1.99
N ALA A 145 -0.29 18.08 -2.46
CA ALA A 145 -0.23 19.45 -1.95
C ALA A 145 -0.63 19.61 -0.47
N ASP A 146 -1.33 18.63 0.10
CA ASP A 146 -1.80 18.65 1.50
C ASP A 146 -0.86 17.90 2.45
N LEU A 147 0.19 17.28 1.93
CA LEU A 147 1.18 16.58 2.75
C LEU A 147 1.96 17.53 3.66
N ASP A 148 2.40 17.04 4.81
CA ASP A 148 3.28 17.80 5.69
C ASP A 148 4.59 18.17 4.96
N ARG A 149 5.05 19.41 5.16
CA ARG A 149 6.19 19.94 4.39
C ARG A 149 7.53 19.37 4.85
N ASP A 150 7.66 18.95 6.11
CA ASP A 150 8.85 18.26 6.60
C ASP A 150 8.89 16.81 6.10
N LEU A 151 7.73 16.15 6.00
CA LEU A 151 7.59 14.85 5.32
C LEU A 151 8.02 14.94 3.84
N VAL A 152 7.52 15.93 3.10
CA VAL A 152 7.87 16.13 1.68
C VAL A 152 9.36 16.45 1.51
N ALA A 153 9.93 17.31 2.36
CA ALA A 153 11.36 17.60 2.32
C ALA A 153 12.21 16.34 2.54
N THR A 154 11.79 15.50 3.48
CA THR A 154 12.44 14.22 3.78
C THR A 154 12.38 13.25 2.59
N LEU A 155 11.24 13.17 1.89
CA LEU A 155 11.13 12.44 0.63
C LEU A 155 12.03 13.03 -0.46
N ALA A 156 12.15 14.36 -0.54
CA ALA A 156 13.05 15.00 -1.50
C ALA A 156 14.53 14.67 -1.24
N ASP A 157 14.90 14.36 0.01
CA ASP A 157 16.24 13.87 0.38
C ASP A 157 16.44 12.36 0.09
N GLY A 158 15.43 11.67 -0.44
CA GLY A 158 15.53 10.25 -0.84
C GLY A 158 15.25 9.25 0.28
N ALA A 159 14.49 9.64 1.30
CA ALA A 159 14.12 8.76 2.40
C ALA A 159 13.25 7.57 1.97
N ASP A 160 13.20 6.52 2.80
CA ASP A 160 12.32 5.37 2.58
C ASP A 160 10.86 5.75 2.83
N LEU A 161 9.97 5.33 1.93
CA LEU A 161 8.53 5.52 2.01
C LEU A 161 7.83 4.17 2.11
N THR A 162 6.93 4.04 3.07
CA THR A 162 5.95 2.95 3.13
C THR A 162 4.56 3.51 2.98
N LEU A 163 3.83 3.08 1.96
CA LEU A 163 2.39 3.31 1.83
C LEU A 163 1.66 2.06 2.34
N ARG A 164 0.88 2.21 3.42
CA ARG A 164 -0.08 1.21 3.89
C ARG A 164 -1.47 1.61 3.40
N LEU A 165 -2.10 0.72 2.66
CA LEU A 165 -3.49 0.83 2.24
C LEU A 165 -4.34 -0.13 3.06
N GLU A 166 -5.44 0.35 3.60
CA GLU A 166 -6.43 -0.46 4.31
C GLU A 166 -7.82 -0.13 3.79
N VAL A 167 -8.64 -1.17 3.57
CA VAL A 167 -10.01 -1.02 3.09
C VAL A 167 -11.01 -1.58 4.11
N GLU A 168 -11.89 -0.71 4.57
CA GLU A 168 -12.97 -1.03 5.50
C GLU A 168 -14.31 -1.02 4.76
N PRO A 169 -15.08 -2.13 4.76
CA PRO A 169 -16.41 -2.16 4.16
C PRO A 169 -17.41 -1.32 4.97
N ALA A 170 -18.49 -0.89 4.32
CA ALA A 170 -19.59 -0.23 5.02
C ALA A 170 -20.28 -1.18 6.02
N GLU A 171 -20.61 -0.65 7.20
CA GLU A 171 -21.33 -1.36 8.27
C GLU A 171 -22.80 -1.70 7.93
#